data_AF-A0A2E8G277-F1
#
_entry.id   AF-A0A2E8G277-F1
#
_cell.length_a   1.000
_cell.length_b   1.000
_cell.length_c   1.000
_cell.angle_alpha   90.00
_cell.angle_beta   90.00
_cell.angle_gamma   90.00
#
_symmetry.space_group_name_H-M   'P 1'
#
loop_
_entity.id
_entity.type
_entity.pdbx_description
1 polymer ?
#
loop_
_entity_poly.entity_id
_entity_poly.type
_entity_poly.pdbx_seq_one_letter_code
_entity_poly.pdbx_strand_id
1 'polypeptide(L)'
;MRATSAQNTTIQPAQPQPDQVPNWQPLNDFAERKQQDSGLKAWIAVVEGCIKAIEKTAWQGREIADQAMTACKAVTRGASAMNEEMQLLADEARRWPARLKRLTKTGWMLTKVVASYRLWGTRAAFLPGSMRDAALANLHKRNAKRFRDTSLEQGGAFLKIGQLLSSRPDLLPQAWVDELAVLQDQASPVAFADIAAVLEQEFNQPLETLFAHVDPQPLAAASIGQVHRARLHDGREVAVKVQRPGLDDVVELDMTLLKVFMDAVKSALPPMDIDTIVNEIQRTVREELDYQREARVMTDIGRQLAAIPGIRVPTLVPEYSSRHVLTTEFIQGEKLTLTLDRLKTSDPARVSALLSTLLDAWFCQVLHGGLFHADPHPGNIMITPDNTLVLLDFGCAQALTDDARRGYFRVLQACIVGDQTVIADTLTALGFVTRSGDPATLLAFVSAVLDQVRDAIINPDQQAGWPSPEAMMQQVSELLGRLEHDPVQSLPGDFIMLARVFGTLGGLFLHYQPNVDVATLILGYLTRPLDGPTTARTPSQAA
;
A
#
# COMPACT_ATOMS: atom_id res chain seq x y z
N MET A 1 42.35 68.94 36.22
CA MET A 1 42.64 69.99 35.21
C MET A 1 42.25 69.41 33.86
N ARG A 2 41.26 69.83 33.07
CA ARG A 2 40.33 70.97 32.91
C ARG A 2 39.03 70.34 32.34
N ALA A 3 37.81 70.49 32.87
CA ALA A 3 36.83 71.60 32.71
C ALA A 3 36.87 72.21 31.28
N THR A 4 35.90 72.06 30.38
CA THR A 4 34.50 72.59 30.26
C THR A 4 34.07 72.24 28.80
N SER A 5 32.84 72.13 28.31
CA SER A 5 31.53 72.73 28.65
C SER A 5 30.41 71.94 27.93
N ALA A 6 29.27 71.80 28.59
CA ALA A 6 28.02 71.32 28.01
C ALA A 6 27.36 72.36 27.08
N GLN A 7 26.74 71.90 26.00
CA GLN A 7 25.66 72.62 25.33
C GLN A 7 24.50 71.67 25.05
N ASN A 8 23.35 72.04 25.62
CA ASN A 8 22.01 71.52 25.37
C ASN A 8 21.68 71.60 23.87
N THR A 9 21.06 70.55 23.33
CA THR A 9 20.27 70.71 22.10
C THR A 9 18.95 69.95 22.25
N THR A 10 17.90 70.76 22.32
CA THR A 10 16.49 70.41 22.39
C THR A 10 16.08 69.55 21.19
N ILE A 11 15.46 68.40 21.45
CA ILE A 11 14.85 67.56 20.42
C ILE A 11 13.54 68.24 19.98
N GLN A 12 13.51 68.77 18.76
CA GLN A 12 12.27 69.13 18.05
C GLN A 12 11.81 67.94 17.19
N PRO A 13 10.49 67.67 17.09
CA PRO A 13 9.96 66.56 16.30
C PRO A 13 10.08 66.87 14.80
N ALA A 14 10.69 65.96 14.04
CA ALA A 14 10.81 66.07 12.60
C ALA A 14 9.44 65.91 11.92
N GLN A 15 9.10 66.85 11.04
CA GLN A 15 7.94 66.77 10.14
C GLN A 15 8.12 65.66 9.09
N PRO A 16 7.05 64.96 8.67
CA PRO A 16 7.14 63.88 7.70
C PRO A 16 7.35 64.43 6.27
N GLN A 17 8.36 63.90 5.58
CA GLN A 17 8.55 64.08 4.14
C GLN A 17 7.57 63.21 3.33
N PRO A 18 7.18 63.62 2.11
CA PRO A 18 6.13 62.96 1.33
C PRO A 18 6.60 61.62 0.76
N ASP A 19 5.70 60.64 0.78
CA ASP A 19 5.84 59.25 0.32
C ASP A 19 6.64 59.09 -0.98
N GLN A 20 7.84 58.52 -0.87
CA GLN A 20 8.45 57.77 -1.97
C GLN A 20 7.94 56.33 -1.89
N VAL A 21 6.88 56.05 -2.63
CA VAL A 21 6.38 54.69 -2.88
C VAL A 21 7.49 53.88 -3.57
N PRO A 22 8.00 52.78 -2.99
CA PRO A 22 8.82 51.83 -3.74
C PRO A 22 7.96 51.28 -4.86
N ASN A 23 8.46 51.33 -6.10
CA ASN A 23 7.83 50.76 -7.29
C ASN A 23 7.69 49.23 -7.13
N TRP A 24 6.64 48.81 -6.42
CA TRP A 24 6.21 47.42 -6.31
C TRP A 24 5.57 47.01 -7.63
N GLN A 25 6.32 46.25 -8.43
CA GLN A 25 5.69 45.38 -9.41
C GLN A 25 4.96 44.25 -8.65
N PRO A 26 3.67 43.99 -8.92
CA PRO A 26 2.97 42.88 -8.29
C PRO A 26 3.64 41.53 -8.61
N LEU A 27 3.86 40.71 -7.58
CA LEU A 27 4.34 39.31 -7.70
C LEU A 27 3.47 38.43 -8.63
N ASN A 28 2.27 38.89 -8.98
CA ASN A 28 1.34 38.18 -9.85
C ASN A 28 1.86 38.04 -11.29
N ASP A 29 2.65 38.99 -11.79
CA ASP A 29 3.18 38.94 -13.17
C ASP A 29 4.26 37.86 -13.37
N PHE A 30 4.98 37.48 -12.30
CA PHE A 30 5.97 36.41 -12.33
C PHE A 30 5.32 35.02 -12.14
N ALA A 31 4.24 34.93 -11.35
CA ALA A 31 3.51 33.70 -11.13
C ALA A 31 2.66 33.30 -12.35
N GLU A 32 1.95 34.24 -12.99
CA GLU A 32 1.09 33.97 -14.14
C GLU A 32 1.87 33.49 -15.38
N ARG A 33 3.04 34.08 -15.65
CA ARG A 33 3.91 33.65 -16.77
C ARG A 33 4.53 32.27 -16.53
N LYS A 34 4.85 31.91 -15.28
CA LYS A 34 5.39 30.57 -14.93
C LYS A 34 4.30 29.49 -14.95
N GLN A 35 3.05 29.85 -14.64
CA GLN A 35 1.89 28.93 -14.64
C GLN A 35 1.38 28.64 -16.07
N GLN A 36 1.37 29.64 -16.96
CA GLN A 36 0.97 29.45 -18.36
C GLN A 36 1.98 28.63 -19.17
N ASP A 37 3.29 28.83 -18.95
CA ASP A 37 4.34 28.16 -19.72
C ASP A 37 4.66 26.73 -19.22
N SER A 38 4.42 26.44 -17.93
CA SER A 38 4.57 25.09 -17.37
C SER A 38 3.40 24.15 -17.70
N GLY A 39 2.19 24.70 -17.85
CA GLY A 39 0.99 23.91 -18.13
C GLY A 39 0.95 23.33 -19.54
N LEU A 40 1.31 24.11 -20.56
CA LEU A 40 1.42 23.63 -21.93
C LEU A 40 2.57 22.62 -22.06
N LYS A 41 3.72 22.89 -21.43
CA LYS A 41 4.86 21.96 -21.38
C LYS A 41 4.51 20.64 -20.68
N ALA A 42 3.72 20.65 -19.63
CA ALA A 42 3.26 19.42 -18.97
C ALA A 42 2.20 18.67 -19.79
N TRP A 43 1.28 19.35 -20.48
CA TRP A 43 0.35 18.69 -21.42
C TRP A 43 1.09 18.07 -22.60
N ILE A 44 2.02 18.82 -23.19
CA ILE A 44 2.94 18.33 -24.22
C ILE A 44 3.77 17.19 -23.66
N ALA A 45 4.28 17.23 -22.43
CA ALA A 45 5.04 16.13 -21.83
C ALA A 45 4.21 14.88 -21.57
N VAL A 46 2.90 15.02 -21.26
CA VAL A 46 1.98 13.87 -21.12
C VAL A 46 1.63 13.28 -22.49
N VAL A 47 1.34 14.14 -23.46
CA VAL A 47 1.06 13.71 -24.85
C VAL A 47 2.32 13.12 -25.48
N GLU A 48 3.49 13.76 -25.34
CA GLU A 48 4.79 13.25 -25.73
C GLU A 48 5.19 12.01 -24.93
N GLY A 49 4.85 11.91 -23.65
CA GLY A 49 5.13 10.73 -22.82
C GLY A 49 4.30 9.53 -23.27
N CYS A 50 3.01 9.75 -23.54
CA CYS A 50 2.13 8.75 -24.14
C CYS A 50 2.55 8.41 -25.58
N ILE A 51 2.91 9.40 -26.40
CA ILE A 51 3.40 9.19 -27.77
C ILE A 51 4.74 8.46 -27.73
N LYS A 52 5.70 8.84 -26.88
CA LYS A 52 6.98 8.16 -26.70
C LYS A 52 6.80 6.76 -26.12
N ALA A 53 5.83 6.54 -25.23
CA ALA A 53 5.50 5.20 -24.76
C ALA A 53 4.91 4.36 -25.90
N ILE A 54 4.00 4.92 -26.71
CA ILE A 54 3.43 4.26 -27.90
C ILE A 54 4.51 4.02 -28.96
N GLU A 55 5.39 4.97 -29.22
CA GLU A 55 6.49 4.92 -30.17
C GLU A 55 7.58 3.97 -29.71
N LYS A 56 8.01 4.03 -28.44
CA LYS A 56 8.98 3.08 -27.86
C LYS A 56 8.43 1.67 -27.92
N THR A 57 7.17 1.49 -27.56
CA THR A 57 6.51 0.19 -27.72
C THR A 57 6.54 -0.17 -29.21
N ALA A 58 6.13 0.72 -30.13
CA ALA A 58 6.02 0.43 -31.57
C ALA A 58 7.37 0.14 -32.24
N TRP A 59 8.43 0.81 -31.80
CA TRP A 59 9.80 0.57 -32.19
C TRP A 59 10.33 -0.73 -31.61
N GLN A 60 10.01 -1.07 -30.35
CA GLN A 60 10.28 -2.41 -29.80
C GLN A 60 9.56 -3.50 -30.60
N GLY A 61 8.30 -3.30 -30.95
CA GLY A 61 7.55 -4.22 -31.82
C GLY A 61 8.14 -4.33 -33.23
N ARG A 62 8.68 -3.23 -33.77
CA ARG A 62 9.39 -3.22 -35.06
C ARG A 62 10.76 -3.91 -34.97
N GLU A 63 11.48 -3.72 -33.87
CA GLU A 63 12.80 -4.31 -33.61
C GLU A 63 12.68 -5.82 -33.38
N ILE A 64 11.64 -6.27 -32.66
CA ILE A 64 11.24 -7.67 -32.54
C ILE A 64 10.83 -8.24 -33.91
N ALA A 65 10.09 -7.49 -34.73
CA ALA A 65 9.74 -7.90 -36.09
C ALA A 65 10.97 -7.99 -37.02
N ASP A 66 11.93 -7.06 -36.88
CA ASP A 66 13.20 -7.07 -37.59
C ASP A 66 14.10 -8.21 -37.11
N GLN A 67 14.12 -8.52 -35.80
CA GLN A 67 14.80 -9.68 -35.23
C GLN A 67 14.16 -10.99 -35.70
N ALA A 68 12.82 -11.07 -35.78
CA ALA A 68 12.10 -12.21 -36.35
C ALA A 68 12.39 -12.38 -37.85
N MET A 69 12.46 -11.29 -38.61
CA MET A 69 12.86 -11.33 -40.03
C MET A 69 14.34 -11.69 -40.21
N THR A 70 15.21 -11.28 -39.29
CA THR A 70 16.65 -11.58 -39.32
C THR A 70 16.91 -13.03 -38.92
N ALA A 71 16.19 -13.55 -37.93
CA ALA A 71 16.15 -14.97 -37.57
C ALA A 71 15.62 -15.82 -38.74
N CYS A 72 14.55 -15.39 -39.41
CA CYS A 72 14.04 -15.99 -40.66
C CYS A 72 15.03 -15.92 -41.84
N LYS A 73 16.01 -15.00 -41.83
CA LYS A 73 17.06 -14.90 -42.85
C LYS A 73 18.33 -15.68 -42.48
N ALA A 74 18.54 -15.99 -41.21
CA ALA A 74 19.67 -16.77 -40.71
C ALA A 74 19.49 -18.30 -40.86
N VAL A 75 18.58 -18.75 -41.74
CA VAL A 75 18.11 -20.13 -41.99
C VAL A 75 19.19 -21.07 -42.55
N THR A 76 20.31 -21.20 -41.84
CA THR A 76 21.35 -22.20 -42.14
C THR A 76 21.87 -22.95 -40.91
N ARG A 77 21.35 -22.71 -39.69
CA ARG A 77 21.86 -23.36 -38.47
C ARG A 77 20.76 -23.79 -37.50
N GLY A 78 20.31 -25.04 -37.60
CA GLY A 78 19.73 -25.84 -36.50
C GLY A 78 18.27 -25.56 -36.11
N ALA A 79 17.37 -26.51 -36.38
CA ALA A 79 15.92 -26.33 -36.29
C ALA A 79 15.28 -26.40 -34.87
N SER A 80 15.96 -26.91 -33.85
CA SER A 80 15.37 -27.13 -32.52
C SER A 80 15.40 -25.89 -31.61
N ALA A 81 16.54 -25.20 -31.50
CA ALA A 81 16.65 -23.94 -30.74
C ALA A 81 15.84 -22.79 -31.39
N MET A 82 15.67 -22.84 -32.72
CA MET A 82 14.91 -21.86 -33.49
C MET A 82 13.40 -21.98 -33.25
N ASN A 83 12.88 -23.16 -32.89
CA ASN A 83 11.44 -23.33 -32.67
C ASN A 83 10.99 -22.68 -31.36
N GLU A 84 11.84 -22.71 -30.32
CA GLU A 84 11.61 -22.00 -29.05
C GLU A 84 11.71 -20.47 -29.22
N GLU A 85 12.77 -19.96 -29.86
CA GLU A 85 12.91 -18.51 -30.13
C GLU A 85 11.79 -17.98 -31.03
N MET A 86 11.38 -18.74 -32.06
CA MET A 86 10.32 -18.34 -32.98
C MET A 86 8.92 -18.43 -32.35
N GLN A 87 8.72 -19.35 -31.39
CA GLN A 87 7.50 -19.41 -30.58
C GLN A 87 7.44 -18.23 -29.59
N LEU A 88 8.54 -17.89 -28.91
CA LEU A 88 8.62 -16.73 -28.03
C LEU A 88 8.31 -15.42 -28.77
N LEU A 89 8.91 -15.22 -29.95
CA LEU A 89 8.64 -14.06 -30.81
C LEU A 89 7.20 -14.04 -31.36
N ALA A 90 6.64 -15.21 -31.71
CA ALA A 90 5.26 -15.32 -32.17
C ALA A 90 4.25 -15.03 -31.06
N ASP A 91 4.51 -15.47 -29.84
CA ASP A 91 3.69 -15.18 -28.67
C ASP A 91 3.79 -13.71 -28.27
N GLU A 92 4.97 -13.11 -28.35
CA GLU A 92 5.19 -11.68 -28.12
C GLU A 92 4.45 -10.83 -29.17
N ALA A 93 4.48 -11.23 -30.45
CA ALA A 93 3.74 -10.59 -31.53
C ALA A 93 2.21 -10.73 -31.39
N ARG A 94 1.71 -11.88 -30.90
CA ARG A 94 0.28 -12.09 -30.64
C ARG A 94 -0.27 -11.18 -29.53
N ARG A 95 0.57 -10.78 -28.58
CA ARG A 95 0.20 -9.89 -27.45
C ARG A 95 0.17 -8.41 -27.84
N TRP A 96 0.74 -8.05 -28.99
CA TRP A 96 0.88 -6.67 -29.47
C TRP A 96 -0.44 -5.88 -29.61
N PRO A 97 -1.51 -6.42 -30.24
CA PRO A 97 -2.77 -5.69 -30.39
C PRO A 97 -3.44 -5.39 -29.04
N ALA A 98 -3.31 -6.31 -28.08
CA ALA A 98 -3.83 -6.13 -26.73
C ALA A 98 -3.09 -5.02 -25.98
N ARG A 99 -1.75 -4.98 -26.05
CA ARG A 99 -0.92 -3.91 -25.47
C ARG A 99 -1.25 -2.54 -26.07
N LEU A 100 -1.43 -2.46 -27.39
CA LEU A 100 -1.79 -1.20 -28.06
C LEU A 100 -3.21 -0.73 -27.72
N LYS A 101 -4.19 -1.64 -27.67
CA LYS A 101 -5.54 -1.34 -27.20
C LYS A 101 -5.52 -0.82 -25.76
N ARG A 102 -4.68 -1.42 -24.92
CA ARG A 102 -4.49 -1.03 -23.51
C ARG A 102 -3.91 0.37 -23.39
N LEU A 103 -2.81 0.64 -24.11
CA LEU A 103 -2.17 1.95 -24.23
C LEU A 103 -3.14 3.05 -24.69
N THR A 104 -3.84 2.82 -25.80
CA THR A 104 -4.72 3.83 -26.39
C THR A 104 -5.89 4.17 -25.46
N LYS A 105 -6.48 3.16 -24.82
CA LYS A 105 -7.59 3.36 -23.89
C LYS A 105 -7.16 4.06 -22.60
N THR A 106 -6.08 3.61 -21.98
CA THR A 106 -5.56 4.25 -20.77
C THR A 106 -5.09 5.67 -21.10
N GLY A 107 -4.34 5.86 -22.18
CA GLY A 107 -3.91 7.19 -22.64
C GLY A 107 -5.08 8.15 -22.93
N TRP A 108 -6.18 7.65 -23.51
CA TRP A 108 -7.39 8.45 -23.73
C TRP A 108 -8.10 8.83 -22.43
N MET A 109 -8.21 7.90 -21.49
CA MET A 109 -8.75 8.18 -20.16
C MET A 109 -7.90 9.24 -19.45
N LEU A 110 -6.57 9.05 -19.43
CA LEU A 110 -5.63 10.00 -18.84
C LEU A 110 -5.78 11.38 -19.48
N THR A 111 -5.83 11.45 -20.81
CA THR A 111 -6.05 12.71 -21.55
C THR A 111 -7.33 13.42 -21.09
N LYS A 112 -8.44 12.68 -20.92
CA LYS A 112 -9.71 13.23 -20.45
C LYS A 112 -9.66 13.73 -19.01
N VAL A 113 -8.92 13.06 -18.13
CA VAL A 113 -8.74 13.48 -16.72
C VAL A 113 -7.86 14.72 -16.64
N VAL A 114 -6.75 14.74 -17.37
CA VAL A 114 -5.85 15.90 -17.41
C VAL A 114 -6.54 17.11 -18.02
N ALA A 115 -7.23 16.95 -19.15
CA ALA A 115 -7.98 18.03 -19.78
C ALA A 115 -9.07 18.59 -18.86
N SER A 116 -9.75 17.73 -18.08
CA SER A 116 -10.82 18.18 -17.19
C SER A 116 -10.30 18.98 -15.98
N TYR A 117 -9.17 18.58 -15.39
CA TYR A 117 -8.50 19.37 -14.34
C TYR A 117 -7.90 20.69 -14.87
N ARG A 118 -7.41 20.71 -16.11
CA ARG A 118 -6.93 21.95 -16.73
C ARG A 118 -8.06 22.94 -17.04
N LEU A 119 -9.14 22.46 -17.64
CA LEU A 119 -10.34 23.27 -17.89
C LEU A 119 -10.98 23.75 -16.58
N TRP A 120 -10.76 23.03 -15.48
CA TRP A 120 -11.13 23.49 -14.16
C TRP A 120 -10.29 24.66 -13.69
N GLY A 121 -8.96 24.60 -13.81
CA GLY A 121 -8.08 25.72 -13.43
C GLY A 121 -8.48 27.04 -14.09
N THR A 122 -8.89 27.01 -15.36
CA THR A 122 -9.39 28.19 -16.07
C THR A 122 -10.81 28.59 -15.69
N ARG A 123 -11.73 27.63 -15.47
CA ARG A 123 -13.12 27.91 -15.05
C ARG A 123 -13.24 28.38 -13.60
N ALA A 124 -12.39 27.88 -12.71
CA ALA A 124 -12.38 28.21 -11.29
C ALA A 124 -12.06 29.68 -11.04
N ALA A 125 -11.31 30.32 -11.94
CA ALA A 125 -11.03 31.76 -11.88
C ALA A 125 -12.30 32.64 -11.99
N PHE A 126 -13.40 32.10 -12.52
CA PHE A 126 -14.66 32.81 -12.75
C PHE A 126 -15.79 32.38 -11.80
N LEU A 127 -15.51 31.53 -10.80
CA LEU A 127 -16.51 30.98 -9.88
C LEU A 127 -16.41 31.59 -8.47
N PRO A 128 -17.54 31.86 -7.79
CA PRO A 128 -17.56 32.24 -6.38
C PRO A 128 -16.93 31.17 -5.47
N GLY A 129 -16.29 31.59 -4.38
CA GLY A 129 -15.61 30.74 -3.39
C GLY A 129 -16.35 29.45 -3.03
N SER A 130 -17.59 29.58 -2.55
CA SER A 130 -18.43 28.46 -2.11
C SER A 130 -18.84 27.48 -3.21
N MET A 131 -18.90 27.93 -4.48
CA MET A 131 -19.18 27.06 -5.63
C MET A 131 -17.94 26.34 -6.14
N ARG A 132 -16.73 26.88 -5.86
CA ARG A 132 -15.47 26.29 -6.33
C ARG A 132 -15.26 24.91 -5.72
N ASP A 133 -15.42 24.78 -4.41
CA ASP A 133 -15.15 23.54 -3.69
C ASP A 133 -16.14 22.43 -4.09
N ALA A 134 -17.43 22.76 -4.19
CA ALA A 134 -18.47 21.83 -4.64
C ALA A 134 -18.27 21.36 -6.09
N ALA A 135 -17.85 22.26 -6.99
CA ALA A 135 -17.58 21.91 -8.37
C ALA A 135 -16.27 21.11 -8.54
N LEU A 136 -15.25 21.38 -7.73
CA LEU A 136 -14.02 20.59 -7.65
C LEU A 136 -14.29 19.17 -7.12
N ALA A 137 -15.08 19.03 -6.06
CA ALA A 137 -15.49 17.71 -5.54
C ALA A 137 -16.23 16.89 -6.61
N ASN A 138 -17.13 17.51 -7.37
CA ASN A 138 -17.81 16.86 -8.49
C ASN A 138 -16.85 16.47 -9.62
N LEU A 139 -15.83 17.27 -9.89
CA LEU A 139 -14.79 16.95 -10.87
C LEU A 139 -13.95 15.75 -10.43
N HIS A 140 -13.53 15.72 -9.16
CA HIS A 140 -12.83 14.58 -8.57
C HIS A 140 -13.65 13.30 -8.75
N LYS A 141 -14.93 13.31 -8.35
CA LYS A 141 -15.84 12.17 -8.48
C LYS A 141 -15.95 11.67 -9.93
N ARG A 142 -16.11 12.58 -10.92
CA ARG A 142 -16.19 12.20 -12.34
C ARG A 142 -14.89 11.57 -12.86
N ASN A 143 -13.75 12.10 -12.46
CA ASN A 143 -12.45 11.58 -12.89
C ASN A 143 -12.12 10.26 -12.19
N ALA A 144 -12.45 10.13 -10.91
CA ALA A 144 -12.33 8.88 -10.15
C ALA A 144 -13.15 7.76 -10.78
N LYS A 145 -14.40 8.06 -11.17
CA LYS A 145 -15.25 7.11 -11.90
C LYS A 145 -14.62 6.63 -13.22
N ARG A 146 -14.05 7.55 -14.01
CA ARG A 146 -13.36 7.19 -15.28
C ARG A 146 -12.16 6.29 -15.03
N PHE A 147 -11.39 6.58 -13.99
CA PHE A 147 -10.24 5.77 -13.59
C PHE A 147 -10.68 4.38 -13.13
N ARG A 148 -11.69 4.31 -12.25
CA ARG A 148 -12.30 3.06 -11.77
C ARG A 148 -12.77 2.18 -12.91
N ASP A 149 -13.59 2.71 -13.80
CA ASP A 149 -14.17 1.95 -14.92
C ASP A 149 -13.06 1.41 -15.85
N THR A 150 -12.01 2.21 -16.07
CA THR A 150 -10.82 1.78 -16.83
C THR A 150 -10.02 0.73 -16.08
N SER A 151 -9.91 0.83 -14.74
CA SER A 151 -9.22 -0.14 -13.88
C SER A 151 -9.89 -1.51 -13.91
N LEU A 152 -11.21 -1.54 -13.78
CA LEU A 152 -12.00 -2.77 -13.87
C LEU A 152 -11.87 -3.43 -15.24
N GLU A 153 -11.92 -2.64 -16.32
CA GLU A 153 -11.86 -3.19 -17.66
C GLU A 153 -10.46 -3.69 -18.05
N GLN A 154 -9.41 -2.98 -17.65
CA GLN A 154 -8.03 -3.32 -18.01
C GLN A 154 -7.46 -4.45 -17.14
N GLY A 155 -7.95 -4.60 -15.90
CA GLY A 155 -7.49 -5.62 -14.96
C GLY A 155 -5.99 -5.52 -14.62
N GLY A 156 -5.49 -6.56 -13.94
CA GLY A 156 -4.07 -6.74 -13.64
C GLY A 156 -3.46 -5.59 -12.86
N ALA A 157 -2.29 -5.11 -13.30
CA ALA A 157 -1.56 -4.05 -12.60
C ALA A 157 -2.33 -2.73 -12.50
N PHE A 158 -3.13 -2.34 -13.50
CA PHE A 158 -3.92 -1.10 -13.45
C PHE A 158 -5.05 -1.19 -12.41
N LEU A 159 -5.70 -2.37 -12.29
CA LEU A 159 -6.64 -2.64 -11.20
C LEU A 159 -5.95 -2.61 -9.85
N LYS A 160 -4.76 -3.22 -9.73
CA LYS A 160 -3.98 -3.23 -8.49
C LYS A 160 -3.55 -1.81 -8.08
N ILE A 161 -3.13 -0.98 -9.02
CA ILE A 161 -2.84 0.44 -8.77
C ILE A 161 -4.08 1.13 -8.20
N GLY A 162 -5.26 0.93 -8.81
CA GLY A 162 -6.51 1.48 -8.29
C GLY A 162 -6.86 0.99 -6.88
N GLN A 163 -6.60 -0.28 -6.57
CA GLN A 163 -6.76 -0.85 -5.23
C GLN A 163 -5.77 -0.22 -4.22
N LEU A 164 -4.50 -0.06 -4.58
CA LEU A 164 -3.50 0.58 -3.73
C LEU A 164 -3.81 2.06 -3.49
N LEU A 165 -4.33 2.75 -4.49
CA LEU A 165 -4.77 4.13 -4.38
C LEU A 165 -6.04 4.27 -3.54
N SER A 166 -6.97 3.30 -3.61
CA SER A 166 -8.21 3.35 -2.83
C SER A 166 -7.99 3.10 -1.34
N SER A 167 -6.92 2.42 -0.95
CA SER A 167 -6.57 2.17 0.45
C SER A 167 -5.71 3.29 1.06
N ARG A 168 -5.42 4.36 0.31
CA ARG A 168 -4.54 5.47 0.69
C ARG A 168 -5.29 6.80 0.73
N PRO A 169 -6.16 7.04 1.72
CA PRO A 169 -6.90 8.29 1.86
C PRO A 169 -5.99 9.50 2.17
N ASP A 170 -4.74 9.25 2.56
CA ASP A 170 -3.68 10.25 2.70
C ASP A 170 -3.16 10.77 1.35
N LEU A 171 -3.37 10.03 0.25
CA LEU A 171 -2.82 10.36 -1.07
C LEU A 171 -3.84 11.00 -2.03
N LEU A 172 -5.13 10.71 -1.85
CA LEU A 172 -6.18 11.11 -2.77
C LEU A 172 -7.33 11.84 -2.04
N PRO A 173 -7.98 12.83 -2.69
CA PRO A 173 -9.18 13.44 -2.14
C PRO A 173 -10.25 12.39 -1.83
N GLN A 174 -11.06 12.60 -0.79
CA GLN A 174 -12.08 11.63 -0.35
C GLN A 174 -12.99 11.13 -1.49
N ALA A 175 -13.39 12.02 -2.41
CA ALA A 175 -14.22 11.66 -3.56
C ALA A 175 -13.57 10.63 -4.51
N TRP A 176 -12.24 10.53 -4.53
CA TRP A 176 -11.52 9.45 -5.22
C TRP A 176 -11.54 8.16 -4.43
N VAL A 177 -11.20 8.24 -3.13
CA VAL A 177 -11.18 7.08 -2.22
C VAL A 177 -12.52 6.35 -2.26
N ASP A 178 -13.63 7.08 -2.11
CA ASP A 178 -14.98 6.53 -2.10
C ASP A 178 -15.34 5.82 -3.41
N GLU A 179 -14.99 6.41 -4.56
CA GLU A 179 -15.29 5.82 -5.87
C GLU A 179 -14.38 4.62 -6.17
N LEU A 180 -13.12 4.65 -5.74
CA LEU A 180 -12.17 3.56 -5.96
C LEU A 180 -12.35 2.40 -4.98
N ALA A 181 -13.05 2.58 -3.86
CA ALA A 181 -13.30 1.52 -2.87
C ALA A 181 -13.94 0.27 -3.50
N VAL A 182 -14.76 0.43 -4.54
CA VAL A 182 -15.38 -0.67 -5.30
C VAL A 182 -14.35 -1.57 -5.98
N LEU A 183 -13.13 -1.09 -6.24
CA LEU A 183 -12.07 -1.90 -6.84
C LEU A 183 -11.54 -2.98 -5.89
N GLN A 184 -11.86 -2.92 -4.60
CA GLN A 184 -11.46 -3.92 -3.61
C GLN A 184 -12.26 -5.24 -3.69
N ASP A 185 -13.33 -5.26 -4.48
CA ASP A 185 -14.14 -6.47 -4.68
C ASP A 185 -13.42 -7.54 -5.53
N GLN A 186 -13.87 -8.79 -5.43
CA GLN A 186 -13.29 -9.93 -6.15
C GLN A 186 -13.29 -9.70 -7.66
N ALA A 187 -12.16 -9.97 -8.29
CA ALA A 187 -12.00 -9.82 -9.73
C ALA A 187 -12.63 -10.99 -10.49
N SER A 188 -13.12 -10.76 -11.71
CA SER A 188 -13.65 -11.83 -12.56
C SER A 188 -12.58 -12.89 -12.86
N PRO A 189 -12.93 -14.19 -12.82
CA PRO A 189 -11.99 -15.27 -13.08
C PRO A 189 -11.55 -15.32 -14.55
N VAL A 190 -10.32 -15.79 -14.79
CA VAL A 190 -9.79 -16.11 -16.13
C VAL A 190 -10.14 -17.55 -16.47
N ALA A 191 -10.25 -17.88 -17.75
CA ALA A 191 -10.52 -19.23 -18.19
C ALA A 191 -9.43 -20.20 -17.70
N PHE A 192 -9.86 -21.39 -17.25
CA PHE A 192 -8.95 -22.40 -16.70
C PHE A 192 -7.86 -22.84 -17.69
N ALA A 193 -8.16 -22.87 -18.99
CA ALA A 193 -7.17 -23.23 -20.01
C ALA A 193 -5.95 -22.30 -19.99
N ASP A 194 -6.15 -20.99 -19.73
CA ASP A 194 -5.05 -20.04 -19.64
C ASP A 194 -4.25 -20.23 -18.34
N ILE A 195 -4.90 -20.67 -17.26
CA ILE A 195 -4.25 -20.99 -15.98
C ILE A 195 -3.43 -22.28 -16.08
N ALA A 196 -3.99 -23.32 -16.73
CA ALA A 196 -3.29 -24.56 -17.02
C ALA A 196 -2.02 -24.29 -17.84
N ALA A 197 -2.11 -23.43 -18.88
CA ALA A 197 -0.94 -23.06 -19.68
C ALA A 197 0.17 -22.40 -18.85
N VAL A 198 -0.17 -21.53 -17.88
CA VAL A 198 0.83 -20.95 -16.96
C VAL A 198 1.48 -22.02 -16.10
N LEU A 199 0.72 -22.95 -15.53
CA LEU A 199 1.25 -24.05 -14.73
C LEU A 199 2.21 -24.92 -15.56
N GLU A 200 1.81 -25.32 -16.76
CA GLU A 200 2.64 -26.15 -17.64
C GLU A 200 3.93 -25.45 -18.07
N GLN A 201 3.84 -24.15 -18.36
CA GLN A 201 4.99 -23.34 -18.73
C GLN A 201 5.99 -23.19 -17.57
N GLU A 202 5.51 -22.91 -16.36
CA GLU A 202 6.36 -22.67 -15.19
C GLU A 202 7.14 -23.92 -14.74
N PHE A 203 6.54 -25.10 -14.86
CA PHE A 203 7.17 -26.35 -14.44
C PHE A 203 7.72 -27.19 -15.60
N ASN A 204 7.52 -26.73 -16.85
CA ASN A 204 7.91 -27.43 -18.09
C ASN A 204 7.43 -28.89 -18.13
N GLN A 205 6.19 -29.12 -17.68
CA GLN A 205 5.57 -30.45 -17.59
C GLN A 205 4.07 -30.35 -17.86
N PRO A 206 3.43 -31.37 -18.46
CA PRO A 206 1.98 -31.40 -18.61
C PRO A 206 1.25 -31.35 -17.28
N LEU A 207 0.06 -30.73 -17.25
CA LEU A 207 -0.71 -30.56 -16.03
C LEU A 207 -1.01 -31.88 -15.31
N GLU A 208 -1.29 -32.95 -16.07
CA GLU A 208 -1.60 -34.28 -15.56
C GLU A 208 -0.39 -35.01 -14.95
N THR A 209 0.82 -34.52 -15.21
CA THR A 209 2.06 -35.03 -14.60
C THR A 209 2.36 -34.30 -13.28
N LEU A 210 1.97 -33.02 -13.19
CA LEU A 210 2.15 -32.21 -11.99
C LEU A 210 1.12 -32.59 -10.92
N PHE A 211 -0.15 -32.65 -11.29
CA PHE A 211 -1.27 -32.84 -10.38
C PHE A 211 -2.11 -34.04 -10.78
N ALA A 212 -2.54 -34.81 -9.78
CA ALA A 212 -3.53 -35.86 -9.99
C ALA A 212 -4.90 -35.29 -10.39
N HIS A 213 -5.22 -34.09 -9.92
CA HIS A 213 -6.41 -33.33 -10.31
C HIS A 213 -6.25 -31.86 -9.96
N VAL A 214 -6.77 -30.96 -10.80
CA VAL A 214 -6.94 -29.54 -10.51
C VAL A 214 -8.38 -29.18 -10.79
N ASP A 215 -9.05 -28.53 -9.85
CA ASP A 215 -10.43 -28.05 -10.01
C ASP A 215 -10.44 -26.89 -11.02
N PRO A 216 -11.17 -27.00 -12.16
CA PRO A 216 -11.28 -25.90 -13.12
C PRO A 216 -11.98 -24.66 -12.55
N GLN A 217 -12.80 -24.83 -11.51
CA GLN A 217 -13.41 -23.70 -10.81
C GLN A 217 -12.43 -23.12 -9.77
N PRO A 218 -12.10 -21.82 -9.86
CA PRO A 218 -11.24 -21.19 -8.87
C PRO A 218 -11.96 -21.08 -7.52
N LEU A 219 -11.22 -21.33 -6.44
CA LEU A 219 -11.65 -21.05 -5.07
C LEU A 219 -11.77 -19.53 -4.84
N ALA A 220 -10.85 -18.78 -5.42
CA ALA A 220 -10.81 -17.32 -5.33
C ALA A 220 -10.14 -16.72 -6.56
N ALA A 221 -10.60 -15.53 -6.96
CA ALA A 221 -9.98 -14.73 -8.01
C ALA A 221 -9.63 -13.35 -7.45
N ALA A 222 -8.35 -12.98 -7.58
CA ALA A 222 -7.78 -11.71 -7.15
C ALA A 222 -7.32 -10.89 -8.36
N SER A 223 -6.80 -9.68 -8.10
CA SER A 223 -6.38 -8.73 -9.13
C SER A 223 -5.21 -9.25 -9.97
N ILE A 224 -4.25 -9.95 -9.36
CA ILE A 224 -3.04 -10.46 -10.03
C ILE A 224 -2.97 -11.99 -10.17
N GLY A 225 -3.91 -12.74 -9.58
CA GLY A 225 -3.88 -14.20 -9.62
C GLY A 225 -5.20 -14.85 -9.30
N GLN A 226 -5.25 -16.17 -9.41
CA GLN A 226 -6.39 -17.01 -9.05
C GLN A 226 -5.91 -18.21 -8.25
N VAL A 227 -6.73 -18.66 -7.31
CA VAL A 227 -6.43 -19.81 -6.46
C VAL A 227 -7.31 -20.97 -6.88
N HIS A 228 -6.69 -22.10 -7.21
CA HIS A 228 -7.38 -23.34 -7.54
C HIS A 228 -7.12 -24.39 -6.47
N ARG A 229 -8.11 -25.24 -6.22
CA ARG A 229 -7.91 -26.47 -5.44
C ARG A 229 -7.28 -27.52 -6.32
N ALA A 230 -6.28 -28.22 -5.84
CA ALA A 230 -5.67 -29.34 -6.55
C ALA A 230 -5.33 -30.49 -5.60
N ARG A 231 -5.07 -31.65 -6.19
CA ARG A 231 -4.58 -32.84 -5.49
C ARG A 231 -3.30 -33.33 -6.14
N LEU A 232 -2.27 -33.53 -5.33
CA LEU A 232 -0.99 -34.10 -5.74
C LEU A 232 -1.10 -35.62 -5.95
N HIS A 233 -0.14 -36.23 -6.64
CA HIS A 233 -0.11 -37.68 -6.87
C HIS A 233 0.09 -38.51 -5.60
N ASP A 234 0.62 -37.91 -4.52
CA ASP A 234 0.72 -38.53 -3.20
C ASP A 234 -0.58 -38.43 -2.37
N GLY A 235 -1.62 -37.81 -2.92
CA GLY A 235 -2.93 -37.66 -2.30
C GLY A 235 -3.10 -36.39 -1.45
N ARG A 236 -2.06 -35.57 -1.26
CA ARG A 236 -2.20 -34.30 -0.54
C ARG A 236 -3.08 -33.32 -1.34
N GLU A 237 -3.98 -32.65 -0.62
CA GLU A 237 -4.79 -31.55 -1.15
C GLU A 237 -4.04 -30.23 -0.98
N VAL A 238 -3.99 -29.43 -2.04
CA VAL A 238 -3.21 -28.19 -2.10
C VAL A 238 -4.05 -27.04 -2.67
N ALA A 239 -3.73 -25.82 -2.24
CA ALA A 239 -4.21 -24.59 -2.86
C ALA A 239 -3.11 -24.04 -3.77
N VAL A 240 -3.43 -23.87 -5.05
CA VAL A 240 -2.47 -23.44 -6.09
C VAL A 240 -2.87 -22.03 -6.54
N LYS A 241 -2.13 -21.03 -6.08
CA LYS A 241 -2.27 -19.62 -6.49
C LYS A 241 -1.43 -19.41 -7.75
N VAL A 242 -2.08 -19.09 -8.87
CA VAL A 242 -1.45 -18.89 -10.17
C VAL A 242 -1.63 -17.44 -10.61
N GLN A 243 -0.56 -16.79 -11.05
CA GLN A 243 -0.65 -15.45 -11.61
C GLN A 243 -1.46 -15.43 -12.90
N ARG A 244 -2.14 -14.31 -13.15
CA ARG A 244 -2.84 -14.13 -14.43
C ARG A 244 -1.80 -14.05 -15.56
N PRO A 245 -2.05 -14.71 -16.70
CA PRO A 245 -1.11 -14.72 -17.82
C PRO A 245 -0.86 -13.31 -18.38
N GLY A 246 0.40 -13.04 -18.73
CA GLY A 246 0.82 -11.79 -19.36
C GLY A 246 0.89 -10.57 -18.42
N LEU A 247 0.88 -10.76 -17.10
CA LEU A 247 0.99 -9.66 -16.13
C LEU A 247 2.34 -8.93 -16.22
N ASP A 248 3.46 -9.64 -16.23
CA ASP A 248 4.80 -9.05 -16.26
C ASP A 248 4.98 -8.04 -17.41
N ASP A 249 4.51 -8.41 -18.62
CA ASP A 249 4.58 -7.58 -19.82
C ASP A 249 3.80 -6.26 -19.70
N VAL A 250 2.80 -6.25 -18.83
CA VAL A 250 1.81 -5.18 -18.70
C VAL A 250 2.15 -4.24 -17.55
N VAL A 251 2.88 -4.72 -16.55
CA VAL A 251 3.21 -3.99 -15.32
C VAL A 251 4.12 -2.80 -15.60
N GLU A 252 5.23 -2.98 -16.32
CA GLU A 252 6.17 -1.87 -16.59
C GLU A 252 5.52 -0.74 -17.40
N LEU A 253 4.61 -1.11 -18.31
CA LEU A 253 3.81 -0.16 -19.05
C LEU A 253 2.85 0.61 -18.12
N ASP A 254 2.16 -0.11 -17.22
CA ASP A 254 1.26 0.51 -16.24
C ASP A 254 1.99 1.44 -15.28
N MET A 255 3.17 1.07 -14.84
CA MET A 255 4.00 1.90 -13.97
C MET A 255 4.45 3.18 -14.67
N THR A 256 4.73 3.10 -15.97
CA THR A 256 5.03 4.29 -16.79
C THR A 256 3.80 5.19 -16.91
N LEU A 257 2.63 4.61 -17.21
CA LEU A 257 1.38 5.36 -17.34
C LEU A 257 0.92 5.99 -16.02
N LEU A 258 1.15 5.32 -14.89
CA LEU A 258 0.89 5.85 -13.55
C LEU A 258 1.76 7.07 -13.27
N LYS A 259 3.06 7.03 -13.57
CA LYS A 259 3.94 8.19 -13.39
C LYS A 259 3.44 9.38 -14.21
N VAL A 260 3.15 9.15 -15.49
CA VAL A 260 2.58 10.17 -16.39
C VAL A 260 1.27 10.74 -15.86
N PHE A 261 0.39 9.90 -15.32
CA PHE A 261 -0.86 10.33 -14.70
C PHE A 261 -0.63 11.24 -13.50
N MET A 262 0.20 10.77 -12.55
CA MET A 262 0.43 11.46 -11.28
C MET A 262 1.11 12.81 -11.51
N ASP A 263 2.09 12.88 -12.41
CA ASP A 263 2.73 14.14 -12.82
C ASP A 263 1.71 15.14 -13.40
N ALA A 264 0.71 14.63 -14.11
CA ALA A 264 -0.29 15.48 -14.75
C ALA A 264 -1.37 16.01 -13.80
N VAL A 265 -1.68 15.29 -12.73
CA VAL A 265 -2.65 15.72 -11.71
C VAL A 265 -2.01 16.42 -10.51
N LYS A 266 -0.66 16.39 -10.40
CA LYS A 266 0.12 16.97 -9.30
C LYS A 266 -0.31 18.39 -8.92
N SER A 267 -0.61 19.26 -9.89
CA SER A 267 -1.02 20.64 -9.63
C SER A 267 -2.44 20.81 -9.06
N ALA A 268 -3.27 19.77 -9.14
CA ALA A 268 -4.64 19.73 -8.62
C ALA A 268 -4.76 18.93 -7.30
N LEU A 269 -3.64 18.37 -6.83
CA LEU A 269 -3.52 17.68 -5.55
C LEU A 269 -2.81 18.60 -4.54
N PRO A 270 -2.95 18.33 -3.23
CA PRO A 270 -2.12 18.97 -2.22
C PRO A 270 -0.61 18.82 -2.53
N PRO A 271 0.27 19.70 -2.00
CA PRO A 271 1.70 19.55 -2.15
C PRO A 271 2.16 18.20 -1.56
N MET A 272 2.56 17.26 -2.42
CA MET A 272 2.98 15.91 -2.04
C MET A 272 4.19 15.48 -2.87
N ASP A 273 5.02 14.61 -2.30
CA ASP A 273 6.11 13.97 -3.02
C ASP A 273 5.60 12.81 -3.88
N ILE A 274 5.11 13.18 -5.07
CA ILE A 274 4.57 12.25 -6.07
C ILE A 274 5.60 11.20 -6.49
N ASP A 275 6.89 11.54 -6.56
CA ASP A 275 7.91 10.60 -7.00
C ASP A 275 8.10 9.48 -5.98
N THR A 276 8.17 9.83 -4.68
CA THR A 276 8.23 8.84 -3.59
C THR A 276 7.00 7.94 -3.59
N ILE A 277 5.80 8.50 -3.78
CA ILE A 277 4.54 7.73 -3.85
C ILE A 277 4.56 6.75 -5.02
N VAL A 278 4.91 7.22 -6.22
CA VAL A 278 4.94 6.38 -7.43
C VAL A 278 5.98 5.27 -7.26
N ASN A 279 7.16 5.58 -6.74
CA ASN A 279 8.21 4.58 -6.48
C ASN A 279 7.74 3.52 -5.49
N GLU A 280 7.00 3.91 -4.45
CA GLU A 280 6.46 2.98 -3.46
C GLU A 280 5.37 2.07 -4.04
N ILE A 281 4.46 2.62 -4.86
CA ILE A 281 3.47 1.82 -5.59
C ILE A 281 4.17 0.84 -6.54
N GLN A 282 5.17 1.31 -7.29
CA GLN A 282 5.94 0.47 -8.20
C GLN A 282 6.65 -0.67 -7.46
N ARG A 283 7.28 -0.38 -6.32
CA ARG A 283 7.92 -1.37 -5.46
C ARG A 283 6.91 -2.41 -5.00
N THR A 284 5.77 -1.95 -4.46
CA THR A 284 4.73 -2.82 -3.91
C THR A 284 4.15 -3.75 -4.97
N VAL A 285 3.82 -3.24 -6.17
CA VAL A 285 3.28 -4.07 -7.26
C VAL A 285 4.31 -5.10 -7.73
N ARG A 286 5.60 -4.73 -7.84
CA ARG A 286 6.65 -5.69 -8.21
C ARG A 286 6.84 -6.77 -7.15
N GLU A 287 6.76 -6.41 -5.87
CA GLU A 287 6.86 -7.35 -4.76
C GLU A 287 5.72 -8.37 -4.74
N GLU A 288 4.50 -7.96 -5.10
CA GLU A 288 3.35 -8.86 -5.17
C GLU A 288 3.38 -9.80 -6.38
N LEU A 289 4.13 -9.46 -7.43
CA LEU A 289 4.34 -10.32 -8.61
C LEU A 289 5.47 -11.33 -8.41
N ASP A 290 6.17 -11.30 -7.28
CA ASP A 290 7.18 -12.29 -6.93
C ASP A 290 6.61 -13.25 -5.88
N TYR A 291 6.01 -14.36 -6.34
CA TYR A 291 5.46 -15.37 -5.42
C TYR A 291 6.55 -16.13 -4.66
N GLN A 292 7.82 -16.09 -5.09
CA GLN A 292 8.91 -16.63 -4.27
C GLN A 292 9.20 -15.73 -3.08
N ARG A 293 9.08 -14.40 -3.23
CA ARG A 293 9.13 -13.46 -2.10
C ARG A 293 7.99 -13.76 -1.13
N GLU A 294 6.76 -13.89 -1.62
CA GLU A 294 5.60 -14.25 -0.79
C GLU A 294 5.81 -15.58 -0.04
N ALA A 295 6.29 -16.62 -0.73
CA ALA A 295 6.61 -17.92 -0.13
C ALA A 295 7.61 -17.83 1.03
N ARG A 296 8.68 -17.03 0.86
CA ARG A 296 9.69 -16.77 1.89
C ARG A 296 9.09 -16.06 3.11
N VAL A 297 8.36 -14.97 2.87
CA VAL A 297 7.69 -14.20 3.93
C VAL A 297 6.70 -15.07 4.69
N MET A 298 5.86 -15.82 3.99
CA MET A 298 4.89 -16.75 4.58
C MET A 298 5.58 -17.78 5.49
N THR A 299 6.68 -18.36 5.02
CA THR A 299 7.45 -19.34 5.80
C THR A 299 8.09 -18.70 7.04
N ASP A 300 8.63 -17.50 6.92
CA ASP A 300 9.25 -16.77 8.03
C ASP A 300 8.23 -16.37 9.10
N ILE A 301 7.10 -15.80 8.69
CA ILE A 301 6.00 -15.46 9.60
C ILE A 301 5.39 -16.71 10.21
N GLY A 302 5.22 -17.79 9.43
CA GLY A 302 4.76 -19.09 9.95
C GLY A 302 5.65 -19.64 11.07
N ARG A 303 6.98 -19.49 10.93
CA ARG A 303 7.93 -19.86 11.99
C ARG A 303 7.81 -18.98 13.24
N GLN A 304 7.62 -17.68 13.07
CA GLN A 304 7.42 -16.76 14.20
C GLN A 304 6.14 -17.09 14.98
N LEU A 305 5.07 -17.41 14.26
CA LEU A 305 3.76 -17.70 14.83
C LEU A 305 3.62 -19.12 15.39
N ALA A 306 4.60 -20.01 15.18
CA ALA A 306 4.54 -21.39 15.66
C ALA A 306 4.37 -21.52 17.19
N ALA A 307 4.76 -20.49 17.95
CA ALA A 307 4.60 -20.44 19.41
C ALA A 307 3.22 -19.92 19.86
N ILE A 308 2.40 -19.37 18.97
CA ILE A 308 1.10 -18.79 19.28
C ILE A 308 0.01 -19.85 19.04
N PRO A 309 -0.70 -20.34 20.08
CA PRO A 309 -1.74 -21.33 19.91
C PRO A 309 -2.97 -20.74 19.23
N GLY A 310 -3.62 -21.53 18.37
CA GLY A 310 -4.85 -21.13 17.69
C GLY A 310 -4.65 -20.21 16.48
N ILE A 311 -3.41 -20.05 16.00
CA ILE A 311 -3.12 -19.45 14.69
C ILE A 311 -2.23 -20.37 13.85
N ARG A 312 -2.43 -20.34 12.54
CA ARG A 312 -1.70 -21.16 11.57
C ARG A 312 -1.45 -20.39 10.29
N VAL A 313 -0.34 -20.72 9.65
CA VAL A 313 0.00 -20.33 8.29
C VAL A 313 0.03 -21.60 7.44
N PRO A 314 -0.57 -21.62 6.23
CA PRO A 314 -0.49 -22.76 5.33
C PRO A 314 0.95 -23.19 5.05
N THR A 315 1.22 -24.49 5.17
CA THR A 315 2.53 -25.06 4.81
C THR A 315 2.80 -24.87 3.32
N LEU A 316 3.96 -24.29 2.97
CA LEU A 316 4.44 -24.17 1.59
C LEU A 316 4.70 -25.55 0.99
N VAL A 317 4.43 -25.71 -0.31
CA VAL A 317 4.90 -26.85 -1.12
C VAL A 317 5.93 -26.32 -2.12
N PRO A 318 7.24 -26.32 -1.77
CA PRO A 318 8.27 -25.63 -2.55
C PRO A 318 8.44 -26.19 -3.95
N GLU A 319 8.28 -27.50 -4.13
CA GLU A 319 8.49 -28.20 -5.40
C GLU A 319 7.42 -27.84 -6.45
N TYR A 320 6.29 -27.31 -5.98
CA TYR A 320 5.17 -26.84 -6.78
C TYR A 320 5.02 -25.32 -6.71
N SER A 321 6.09 -24.60 -6.37
CA SER A 321 6.09 -23.15 -6.28
C SER A 321 7.21 -22.56 -7.15
N SER A 322 6.89 -21.46 -7.83
CA SER A 322 7.76 -20.73 -8.75
C SER A 322 7.59 -19.22 -8.53
N ARG A 323 8.09 -18.39 -9.46
CA ARG A 323 7.88 -16.95 -9.43
C ARG A 323 6.41 -16.58 -9.68
N HIS A 324 5.69 -17.38 -10.46
CA HIS A 324 4.31 -17.11 -10.88
C HIS A 324 3.28 -18.08 -10.27
N VAL A 325 3.74 -19.10 -9.54
CA VAL A 325 2.89 -20.10 -8.88
C VAL A 325 3.27 -20.22 -7.41
N LEU A 326 2.29 -20.12 -6.51
CA LEU A 326 2.47 -20.38 -5.08
C LEU A 326 1.55 -21.53 -4.68
N THR A 327 2.13 -22.65 -4.27
CA THR A 327 1.37 -23.82 -3.83
C THR A 327 1.52 -24.01 -2.33
N THR A 328 0.39 -24.13 -1.64
CA THR A 328 0.33 -24.36 -0.19
C THR A 328 -0.59 -25.52 0.16
N GLU A 329 -0.53 -26.00 1.40
CA GLU A 329 -1.51 -26.95 1.90
C GLU A 329 -2.93 -26.38 1.77
N PHE A 330 -3.87 -27.21 1.32
CA PHE A 330 -5.27 -26.81 1.31
C PHE A 330 -5.82 -26.88 2.74
N ILE A 331 -6.29 -25.74 3.26
CA ILE A 331 -6.97 -25.66 4.55
C ILE A 331 -8.45 -25.35 4.33
N GLN A 332 -9.31 -26.21 4.88
CA GLN A 332 -10.75 -25.97 4.90
C GLN A 332 -11.12 -25.04 6.05
N GLY A 333 -11.73 -23.89 5.74
CA GLY A 333 -12.18 -22.91 6.72
C GLY A 333 -13.32 -22.02 6.21
N GLU A 334 -13.87 -21.22 7.11
CA GLU A 334 -14.86 -20.17 6.82
C GLU A 334 -14.18 -18.79 6.97
N LYS A 335 -14.61 -17.78 6.19
CA LYS A 335 -14.10 -16.42 6.34
C LYS A 335 -14.34 -15.89 7.75
N LEU A 336 -13.33 -15.22 8.33
CA LEU A 336 -13.37 -14.68 9.69
C LEU A 336 -14.66 -13.88 9.97
N THR A 337 -15.01 -12.93 9.11
CA THR A 337 -16.17 -12.04 9.31
C THR A 337 -17.50 -12.79 9.37
N LEU A 338 -17.70 -13.81 8.53
CA LEU A 338 -18.93 -14.61 8.53
C LEU A 338 -19.10 -15.35 9.86
N THR A 339 -18.01 -15.91 10.39
CA THR A 339 -18.04 -16.56 11.69
C THR A 339 -18.25 -15.56 12.82
N LEU A 340 -17.53 -14.44 12.83
CA LEU A 340 -17.67 -13.41 13.87
C LEU A 340 -19.08 -12.81 13.89
N ASP A 341 -19.68 -12.53 12.74
CA ASP A 341 -21.05 -11.99 12.66
C ASP A 341 -22.08 -12.95 13.25
N ARG A 342 -21.93 -14.25 13.00
CA ARG A 342 -22.80 -15.29 13.57
C ARG A 342 -22.60 -15.43 15.08
N LEU A 343 -21.36 -15.32 15.56
CA LEU A 343 -21.01 -15.49 16.97
C LEU A 343 -21.23 -14.22 17.80
N LYS A 344 -21.33 -13.04 17.18
CA LYS A 344 -21.41 -11.73 17.85
C LYS A 344 -22.45 -11.69 18.95
N THR A 345 -23.61 -12.31 18.75
CA THR A 345 -24.70 -12.36 19.74
C THR A 345 -24.82 -13.72 20.43
N SER A 346 -24.41 -14.81 19.76
CA SER A 346 -24.60 -16.17 20.27
C SER A 346 -23.47 -16.65 21.19
N ASP A 347 -22.24 -16.21 20.95
CA ASP A 347 -21.05 -16.55 21.73
C ASP A 347 -19.99 -15.41 21.70
N PRO A 348 -20.24 -14.30 22.42
CA PRO A 348 -19.30 -13.17 22.48
C PRO A 348 -17.94 -13.53 23.11
N ALA A 349 -17.90 -14.56 23.96
CA ALA A 349 -16.66 -15.03 24.59
C ALA A 349 -15.72 -15.65 23.54
N ARG A 350 -16.27 -16.45 22.61
CA ARG A 350 -15.49 -17.00 21.49
C ARG A 350 -15.02 -15.93 20.52
N VAL A 351 -15.84 -14.90 20.23
CA VAL A 351 -15.39 -13.72 19.48
C VAL A 351 -14.20 -13.06 20.15
N SER A 352 -14.26 -12.90 21.47
CA SER A 352 -13.19 -12.29 22.25
C SER A 352 -11.90 -13.13 22.24
N ALA A 353 -12.02 -14.46 22.35
CA ALA A 353 -10.88 -15.36 22.26
C ALA A 353 -10.20 -15.31 20.87
N LEU A 354 -10.99 -15.36 19.79
CA LEU A 354 -10.47 -15.29 18.42
C LEU A 354 -9.75 -13.96 18.16
N LEU A 355 -10.37 -12.83 18.53
CA LEU A 355 -9.75 -11.51 18.34
C LEU A 355 -8.53 -11.31 19.25
N SER A 356 -8.52 -11.88 20.46
CA SER A 356 -7.34 -11.91 21.32
C SER A 356 -6.16 -12.64 20.67
N THR A 357 -6.38 -13.86 20.14
CA THR A 357 -5.35 -14.62 19.39
C THR A 357 -4.86 -13.85 18.18
N LEU A 358 -5.77 -13.17 17.46
CA LEU A 358 -5.42 -12.35 16.32
C LEU A 358 -4.49 -11.20 16.74
N LEU A 359 -4.82 -10.45 17.79
CA LEU A 359 -3.97 -9.36 18.26
C LEU A 359 -2.61 -9.85 18.74
N ASP A 360 -2.59 -10.96 19.48
CA ASP A 360 -1.36 -11.61 19.97
C ASP A 360 -0.41 -11.95 18.81
N ALA A 361 -0.94 -12.51 17.72
CA ALA A 361 -0.16 -12.84 16.53
C ALA A 361 0.47 -11.61 15.85
N TRP A 362 -0.20 -10.46 15.81
CA TRP A 362 0.37 -9.24 15.23
C TRP A 362 1.40 -8.59 16.16
N PHE A 363 1.18 -8.61 17.46
CA PHE A 363 2.21 -8.18 18.42
C PHE A 363 3.46 -9.05 18.34
N CYS A 364 3.31 -10.37 18.20
CA CYS A 364 4.42 -11.28 17.97
C CYS A 364 5.26 -10.88 16.76
N GLN A 365 4.60 -10.70 15.60
CA GLN A 365 5.26 -10.33 14.34
C GLN A 365 5.98 -8.98 14.43
N VAL A 366 5.33 -7.95 14.99
CA VAL A 366 5.87 -6.59 15.03
C VAL A 366 6.98 -6.45 16.08
N LEU A 367 6.71 -6.85 17.32
CA LEU A 367 7.58 -6.55 18.46
C LEU A 367 8.76 -7.52 18.53
N HIS A 368 8.54 -8.82 18.30
CA HIS A 368 9.59 -9.84 18.42
C HIS A 368 10.08 -10.32 17.05
N GLY A 369 9.18 -10.48 16.08
CA GLY A 369 9.52 -10.98 14.75
C GLY A 369 10.30 -9.98 13.89
N GLY A 370 9.97 -8.69 13.98
CA GLY A 370 10.52 -7.65 13.11
C GLY A 370 10.11 -7.76 11.64
N LEU A 371 9.36 -8.80 11.26
CA LEU A 371 8.75 -9.00 9.95
C LEU A 371 7.27 -9.25 10.19
N PHE A 372 6.42 -8.41 9.60
CA PHE A 372 4.99 -8.46 9.86
C PHE A 372 4.16 -8.40 8.59
N HIS A 373 3.00 -9.05 8.65
CA HIS A 373 1.96 -8.96 7.64
C HIS A 373 1.32 -7.56 7.68
N ALA A 374 1.49 -6.79 6.60
CA ALA A 374 1.12 -5.38 6.53
C ALA A 374 -0.33 -5.11 6.07
N ASP A 375 -1.09 -6.16 5.74
CA ASP A 375 -2.49 -6.05 5.30
C ASP A 375 -3.46 -7.01 6.03
N PRO A 376 -3.76 -6.79 7.33
CA PRO A 376 -4.57 -7.70 8.17
C PRO A 376 -6.06 -7.71 7.80
N HIS A 377 -6.39 -7.48 6.53
CA HIS A 377 -7.75 -7.43 6.05
C HIS A 377 -8.47 -8.74 6.38
N PRO A 378 -9.68 -8.71 6.97
CA PRO A 378 -10.40 -9.92 7.38
C PRO A 378 -10.68 -10.91 6.25
N GLY A 379 -10.66 -10.44 4.99
CA GLY A 379 -10.76 -11.30 3.81
C GLY A 379 -9.59 -12.27 3.61
N ASN A 380 -8.42 -11.97 4.20
CA ASN A 380 -7.21 -12.79 4.15
C ASN A 380 -7.10 -13.72 5.37
N ILE A 381 -8.14 -13.78 6.21
CA ILE A 381 -8.18 -14.57 7.44
C ILE A 381 -9.38 -15.52 7.40
N MET A 382 -9.11 -16.79 7.67
CA MET A 382 -10.15 -17.82 7.83
C MET A 382 -10.11 -18.44 9.22
N ILE A 383 -11.18 -19.14 9.56
CA ILE A 383 -11.29 -19.95 10.77
C ILE A 383 -11.60 -21.39 10.36
N THR A 384 -10.83 -22.32 10.89
CA THR A 384 -11.09 -23.75 10.73
C THR A 384 -12.19 -24.22 11.69
N PRO A 385 -12.80 -25.41 11.46
CA PRO A 385 -13.83 -25.95 12.37
C PRO A 385 -13.37 -26.10 13.83
N ASP A 386 -12.07 -26.28 14.07
CA ASP A 386 -11.44 -26.39 15.39
C ASP A 386 -11.05 -25.04 16.03
N ASN A 387 -11.51 -23.90 15.47
CA ASN A 387 -11.21 -22.54 15.96
C ASN A 387 -9.78 -22.06 15.75
N THR A 388 -9.04 -22.64 14.80
CA THR A 388 -7.72 -22.14 14.44
C THR A 388 -7.86 -21.04 13.40
N LEU A 389 -7.28 -19.87 13.67
CA LEU A 389 -7.16 -18.77 12.72
C LEU A 389 -6.11 -19.10 11.66
N VAL A 390 -6.39 -18.79 10.40
CA VAL A 390 -5.52 -19.10 9.27
C VAL A 390 -5.26 -17.84 8.47
N LEU A 391 -3.99 -17.45 8.35
CA LEU A 391 -3.54 -16.33 7.53
C LEU A 391 -3.20 -16.84 6.12
N LEU A 392 -3.75 -16.22 5.08
CA LEU A 392 -3.68 -16.74 3.71
C LEU A 392 -2.80 -15.97 2.74
N ASP A 393 -2.90 -14.65 2.73
CA ASP A 393 -2.14 -13.79 1.83
C ASP A 393 -0.90 -13.30 2.58
N PHE A 394 0.24 -13.22 1.91
CA PHE A 394 1.48 -12.64 2.45
C PHE A 394 2.14 -11.69 1.45
N GLY A 395 1.43 -11.30 0.38
CA GLY A 395 1.95 -10.42 -0.65
C GLY A 395 2.35 -9.03 -0.13
N CYS A 396 1.68 -8.56 0.93
CA CYS A 396 1.98 -7.30 1.60
C CYS A 396 2.59 -7.56 2.99
N ALA A 397 3.92 -7.50 3.08
CA ALA A 397 4.66 -7.62 4.33
C ALA A 397 5.82 -6.62 4.39
N GLN A 398 6.16 -6.21 5.60
CA GLN A 398 7.19 -5.22 5.88
C GLN A 398 8.15 -5.76 6.93
N ALA A 399 9.45 -5.55 6.68
CA ALA A 399 10.50 -5.79 7.66
C ALA A 399 10.88 -4.45 8.33
N LEU A 400 10.96 -4.46 9.65
CA LEU A 400 11.54 -3.40 10.46
C LEU A 400 13.06 -3.61 10.52
N THR A 401 13.82 -2.52 10.45
CA THR A 401 15.23 -2.58 10.83
C THR A 401 15.33 -2.84 12.32
N ASP A 402 16.45 -3.42 12.78
CA ASP A 402 16.67 -3.65 14.20
C ASP A 402 16.59 -2.36 15.03
N ASP A 403 17.07 -1.24 14.47
CA ASP A 403 16.98 0.08 15.09
C ASP A 403 15.54 0.58 15.17
N ALA A 404 14.76 0.43 14.09
CA ALA A 404 13.35 0.80 14.09
C ALA A 404 12.55 -0.04 15.10
N ARG A 405 12.74 -1.36 15.09
CA ARG A 405 12.10 -2.30 16.02
C ARG A 405 12.41 -1.94 17.49
N ARG A 406 13.68 -1.71 17.82
CA ARG A 406 14.09 -1.25 19.17
C ARG A 406 13.50 0.11 19.51
N GLY A 407 13.45 1.03 18.55
CA GLY A 407 12.87 2.35 18.73
C GLY A 407 11.37 2.29 19.06
N TYR A 408 10.57 1.56 18.28
CA TYR A 408 9.14 1.39 18.57
C TYR A 408 8.91 0.69 19.91
N PHE A 409 9.71 -0.34 20.22
CA PHE A 409 9.65 -1.00 21.52
C PHE A 409 9.92 -0.03 22.67
N ARG A 410 10.95 0.83 22.53
CA ARG A 410 11.29 1.86 23.52
C ARG A 410 10.20 2.92 23.66
N VAL A 411 9.55 3.32 22.56
CA VAL A 411 8.39 4.23 22.60
C VAL A 411 7.25 3.59 23.41
N LEU A 412 6.91 2.33 23.15
CA LEU A 412 5.86 1.63 23.91
C LEU A 412 6.19 1.53 25.41
N GLN A 413 7.44 1.20 25.76
CA GLN A 413 7.88 1.18 27.16
C GLN A 413 7.76 2.56 27.81
N ALA A 414 8.20 3.62 27.12
CA ALA A 414 8.14 4.99 27.61
C ALA A 414 6.70 5.48 27.77
N CYS A 415 5.78 5.07 26.88
CA CYS A 415 4.34 5.35 27.01
C CYS A 415 3.75 4.78 28.30
N ILE A 416 4.12 3.56 28.69
CA ILE A 416 3.62 2.91 29.91
C ILE A 416 4.06 3.66 31.17
N VAL A 417 5.32 4.10 31.22
CA VAL A 417 5.87 4.84 32.37
C VAL A 417 5.60 6.35 32.31
N GLY A 418 5.01 6.85 31.23
CA GLY A 418 4.72 8.27 31.03
C GLY A 418 5.94 9.14 30.76
N ASP A 419 7.05 8.58 30.26
CA ASP A 419 8.29 9.32 29.98
C ASP A 419 8.23 10.03 28.62
N GLN A 420 7.70 11.25 28.65
CA GLN A 420 7.51 12.08 27.46
C GLN A 420 8.84 12.45 26.78
N THR A 421 9.93 12.65 27.53
CA THR A 421 11.22 12.99 26.95
C THR A 421 11.74 11.84 26.10
N VAL A 422 11.71 10.61 26.63
CA VAL A 422 12.15 9.43 25.88
C VAL A 422 11.28 9.19 24.64
N ILE A 423 9.97 9.42 24.71
CA ILE A 423 9.07 9.30 23.56
C ILE A 423 9.51 10.26 22.44
N ALA A 424 9.64 11.56 22.75
CA ALA A 424 9.96 12.56 21.74
C ALA A 424 11.34 12.35 21.10
N ASP A 425 12.36 12.05 21.92
CA ASP A 425 13.72 11.81 21.44
C ASP A 425 13.78 10.56 20.54
N THR A 426 13.07 9.50 20.93
CA THR A 426 13.05 8.24 20.16
C THR A 426 12.30 8.40 18.84
N LEU A 427 11.16 9.10 18.82
CA LEU A 427 10.45 9.39 17.57
C LEU A 427 11.29 10.26 16.63
N THR A 428 12.00 11.25 17.16
CA THR A 428 12.91 12.07 16.36
C THR A 428 14.02 11.21 15.75
N ALA A 429 14.61 10.30 16.53
CA ALA A 429 15.62 9.35 16.05
C ALA A 429 15.08 8.37 15.00
N LEU A 430 13.79 8.00 15.08
CA LEU A 430 13.10 7.17 14.09
C LEU A 430 12.80 7.93 12.78
N GLY A 431 12.99 9.25 12.74
CA GLY A 431 12.79 10.07 11.54
C GLY A 431 11.44 10.79 11.48
N PHE A 432 10.73 10.92 12.60
CA PHE A 432 9.55 11.78 12.67
C PHE A 432 9.98 13.25 12.64
N VAL A 433 9.39 14.05 11.75
CA VAL A 433 9.73 15.48 11.60
C VAL A 433 8.45 16.30 11.63
N THR A 434 8.36 17.25 12.55
CA THR A 434 7.31 18.28 12.59
C THR A 434 7.78 19.54 11.88
N ARG A 435 6.85 20.42 11.46
CA ARG A 435 7.22 21.68 10.78
C ARG A 435 8.06 22.57 11.70
N SER A 436 7.71 22.61 12.98
CA SER A 436 8.37 23.44 13.98
C SER A 436 9.60 22.77 14.61
N GLY A 437 9.71 21.44 14.54
CA GLY A 437 10.64 20.65 15.35
C GLY A 437 10.21 20.48 16.82
N ASP A 438 8.99 20.88 17.18
CA ASP A 438 8.47 20.83 18.55
C ASP A 438 8.16 19.39 19.00
N PRO A 439 8.81 18.89 20.07
CA PRO A 439 8.49 17.63 20.73
C PRO A 439 7.02 17.50 21.15
N ALA A 440 6.35 18.61 21.51
CA ALA A 440 4.98 18.59 22.02
C ALA A 440 3.98 18.07 20.96
N THR A 441 4.23 18.36 19.69
CA THR A 441 3.43 17.87 18.56
C THR A 441 3.56 16.35 18.41
N LEU A 442 4.78 15.81 18.51
CA LEU A 442 5.03 14.37 18.47
C LEU A 442 4.40 13.65 19.66
N LEU A 443 4.47 14.25 20.84
CA LEU A 443 3.83 13.74 22.05
C LEU A 443 2.31 13.72 21.92
N ALA A 444 1.71 14.78 21.42
CA ALA A 444 0.27 14.83 21.16
C ALA A 444 -0.16 13.75 20.15
N PHE A 445 0.63 13.55 19.09
CA PHE A 445 0.38 12.51 18.09
C PHE A 445 0.41 11.11 18.71
N VAL A 446 1.44 10.80 19.50
CA VAL A 446 1.54 9.50 20.17
C VAL A 446 0.46 9.32 21.23
N SER A 447 0.16 10.35 22.02
CA SER A 447 -0.93 10.29 23.00
C SER A 447 -2.27 9.98 22.35
N ALA A 448 -2.58 10.57 21.19
CA ALA A 448 -3.80 10.26 20.47
C ALA A 448 -3.91 8.78 20.04
N VAL A 449 -2.78 8.10 19.82
CA VAL A 449 -2.74 6.70 19.36
C VAL A 449 -2.60 5.72 20.52
N LEU A 450 -1.80 6.05 21.53
CA LEU A 450 -1.35 5.12 22.58
C LEU A 450 -1.89 5.43 23.97
N ASP A 451 -2.56 6.56 24.22
CA ASP A 451 -3.11 6.84 25.56
C ASP A 451 -4.19 5.82 25.95
N GLN A 452 -5.01 5.34 25.00
CA GLN A 452 -5.97 4.27 25.28
C GLN A 452 -5.28 2.98 25.73
N VAL A 453 -4.15 2.64 25.11
CA VAL A 453 -3.33 1.48 25.47
C VAL A 453 -2.73 1.69 26.86
N ARG A 454 -2.22 2.89 27.14
CA ARG A 454 -1.67 3.24 28.46
C ARG A 454 -2.74 3.18 29.55
N ASP A 455 -3.92 3.72 29.30
CA ASP A 455 -5.02 3.74 30.27
C ASP A 455 -5.52 2.32 30.57
N ALA A 456 -5.60 1.45 29.55
CA ALA A 456 -5.90 0.03 29.74
C ALA A 456 -4.85 -0.69 30.61
N ILE A 457 -3.57 -0.28 30.53
CA ILE A 457 -2.48 -0.84 31.33
C ILE A 457 -2.49 -0.33 32.78
N ILE A 458 -2.72 0.96 32.98
CA ILE A 458 -2.63 1.60 34.31
C ILE A 458 -3.91 1.41 35.12
N ASN A 459 -5.08 1.32 34.48
CA ASN A 459 -6.38 1.19 35.15
C ASN A 459 -7.12 -0.09 34.73
N PRO A 460 -6.56 -1.29 34.99
CA PRO A 460 -7.14 -2.56 34.51
C PRO A 460 -8.54 -2.86 35.10
N ASP A 461 -8.83 -2.36 36.30
CA ASP A 461 -10.12 -2.56 36.99
C ASP A 461 -11.24 -1.65 36.45
N GLN A 462 -10.89 -0.56 35.76
CA GLN A 462 -11.84 0.21 34.96
C GLN A 462 -11.88 -0.43 33.58
N GLN A 463 -12.73 -1.44 33.39
CA GLN A 463 -13.10 -1.91 32.05
C GLN A 463 -13.80 -0.77 31.31
N ALA A 464 -13.04 0.21 30.83
CA ALA A 464 -13.46 1.06 29.75
C ALA A 464 -13.62 0.12 28.56
N GLY A 465 -14.88 -0.18 28.20
CA GLY A 465 -15.16 -0.84 26.93
C GLY A 465 -14.52 -0.06 25.78
N TRP A 466 -14.48 -0.68 24.60
CA TRP A 466 -13.96 -0.02 23.40
C TRP A 466 -14.56 1.39 23.24
N PRO A 467 -13.75 2.39 22.88
CA PRO A 467 -14.20 3.78 22.80
C PRO A 467 -15.41 3.87 21.87
N SER A 468 -16.38 4.70 22.25
CA SER A 468 -17.51 4.96 21.36
C SER A 468 -17.02 5.64 20.07
N PRO A 469 -17.74 5.49 18.94
CA PRO A 469 -17.42 6.21 17.72
C PRO A 469 -17.30 7.73 17.93
N GLU A 470 -18.12 8.28 18.84
CA GLU A 470 -18.11 9.70 19.22
C GLU A 470 -16.82 10.10 19.94
N ALA A 471 -16.37 9.30 20.93
CA ALA A 471 -15.12 9.53 21.65
C ALA A 471 -13.91 9.46 20.70
N MET A 472 -13.92 8.52 19.76
CA MET A 472 -12.87 8.41 18.75
C MET A 472 -12.88 9.60 17.79
N MET A 473 -14.06 10.05 17.34
CA MET A 473 -14.17 11.26 16.51
C MET A 473 -13.69 12.51 17.23
N GLN A 474 -13.89 12.61 18.54
CA GLN A 474 -13.37 13.70 19.35
C GLN A 474 -11.84 13.66 19.42
N GLN A 475 -11.23 12.49 19.68
CA GLN A 475 -9.77 12.32 19.66
C GLN A 475 -9.16 12.65 18.30
N VAL A 476 -9.78 12.18 17.22
CA VAL A 476 -9.35 12.51 15.85
C VAL A 476 -9.46 14.01 15.59
N SER A 477 -10.55 14.66 16.04
CA SER A 477 -10.74 16.11 15.90
C SER A 477 -9.68 16.92 16.68
N GLU A 478 -9.37 16.53 17.92
CA GLU A 478 -8.31 17.14 18.72
C GLU A 478 -6.93 16.96 18.07
N LEU A 479 -6.66 15.78 17.52
CA LEU A 479 -5.43 15.51 16.78
C LEU A 479 -5.34 16.37 15.51
N LEU A 480 -6.41 16.42 14.71
CA LEU A 480 -6.46 17.23 13.48
C LEU A 480 -6.29 18.73 13.79
N GLY A 481 -6.92 19.24 14.84
CA GLY A 481 -6.77 20.63 15.26
C GLY A 481 -5.34 20.99 15.64
N ARG A 482 -4.59 20.07 16.28
CA ARG A 482 -3.17 20.28 16.58
C ARG A 482 -2.27 20.16 15.34
N LEU A 483 -2.53 19.18 14.48
CA LEU A 483 -1.82 19.01 13.20
C LEU A 483 -2.03 20.18 12.24
N GLU A 484 -3.15 20.92 12.35
CA GLU A 484 -3.38 22.15 11.59
C GLU A 484 -2.38 23.26 11.94
N HIS A 485 -2.01 23.37 13.22
CA HIS A 485 -1.08 24.37 13.73
C HIS A 485 0.38 23.97 13.50
N ASP A 486 0.73 22.70 13.70
CA ASP A 486 2.06 22.15 13.46
C ASP A 486 1.97 20.72 12.89
N PRO A 487 1.97 20.56 11.55
CA PRO A 487 1.84 19.23 10.97
C PRO A 487 3.13 18.43 11.10
N VAL A 488 2.98 17.13 11.31
CA VAL A 488 4.07 16.15 11.09
C VAL A 488 4.34 16.12 9.58
N GLN A 489 5.46 16.72 9.16
CA GLN A 489 5.85 16.84 7.76
C GLN A 489 6.35 15.51 7.19
N SER A 490 7.00 14.69 8.02
CA SER A 490 7.55 13.41 7.61
C SER A 490 7.22 12.34 8.61
N LEU A 491 6.63 11.24 8.12
CA LEU A 491 6.40 10.01 8.84
C LEU A 491 7.27 8.90 8.22
N PRO A 492 7.97 8.10 9.04
CA PRO A 492 8.69 6.94 8.55
C PRO A 492 7.77 5.95 7.83
N GLY A 493 8.24 5.35 6.72
CA GLY A 493 7.41 4.47 5.89
C GLY A 493 6.96 3.20 6.61
N ASP A 494 7.80 2.66 7.48
CA ASP A 494 7.50 1.55 8.38
C ASP A 494 6.41 1.90 9.40
N PHE A 495 6.43 3.13 9.96
CA PHE A 495 5.36 3.60 10.82
C PHE A 495 4.02 3.70 10.08
N ILE A 496 4.02 4.18 8.83
CA ILE A 496 2.79 4.23 8.01
C ILE A 496 2.19 2.83 7.84
N MET A 497 3.03 1.81 7.61
CA MET A 497 2.56 0.42 7.50
C MET A 497 2.03 -0.11 8.84
N LEU A 498 2.68 0.20 9.96
CA LEU A 498 2.18 -0.15 11.29
C LEU A 498 0.83 0.52 11.59
N ALA A 499 0.71 1.82 11.29
CA ALA A 499 -0.53 2.56 11.47
C ALA A 499 -1.67 1.97 10.62
N ARG A 500 -1.39 1.52 9.40
CA ARG A 500 -2.36 0.79 8.56
C ARG A 500 -2.81 -0.50 9.22
N VAL A 501 -1.86 -1.33 9.67
CA VAL A 501 -2.15 -2.61 10.33
C VAL A 501 -3.06 -2.42 11.54
N PHE A 502 -2.66 -1.55 12.47
CA PHE A 502 -3.43 -1.31 13.68
C PHE A 502 -4.72 -0.53 13.43
N GLY A 503 -4.80 0.29 12.37
CA GLY A 503 -6.04 0.91 11.93
C GLY A 503 -7.06 -0.11 11.40
N THR A 504 -6.62 -1.06 10.56
CA THR A 504 -7.49 -2.13 10.04
C THR A 504 -7.95 -3.07 11.16
N LEU A 505 -7.04 -3.50 12.04
CA LEU A 505 -7.40 -4.29 13.23
C LEU A 505 -8.31 -3.48 14.16
N GLY A 506 -7.99 -2.21 14.42
CA GLY A 506 -8.80 -1.32 15.24
C GLY A 506 -10.25 -1.22 14.75
N GLY A 507 -10.49 -1.10 13.44
CA GLY A 507 -11.82 -1.14 12.87
C GLY A 507 -12.60 -2.43 13.18
N LEU A 508 -11.93 -3.57 13.16
CA LEU A 508 -12.51 -4.87 13.53
C LEU A 508 -12.89 -4.90 15.02
N PHE A 509 -12.01 -4.42 15.89
CA PHE A 509 -12.21 -4.40 17.34
C PHE A 509 -13.30 -3.42 17.75
N LEU A 510 -13.40 -2.27 17.10
CA LEU A 510 -14.50 -1.31 17.30
C LEU A 510 -15.85 -1.90 16.86
N HIS A 511 -15.87 -2.71 15.80
CA HIS A 511 -17.10 -3.30 15.30
C HIS A 511 -17.63 -4.44 16.20
N TYR A 512 -16.74 -5.33 16.66
CA TYR A 512 -17.11 -6.51 17.45
C TYR A 512 -17.02 -6.31 18.96
N GLN A 513 -16.32 -5.27 19.41
CA GLN A 513 -16.11 -4.90 20.82
C GLN A 513 -15.71 -6.08 21.72
N PRO A 514 -14.66 -6.85 21.37
CA PRO A 514 -14.29 -8.04 22.12
C PRO A 514 -13.76 -7.70 23.51
N ASN A 515 -13.99 -8.55 24.50
CA ASN A 515 -13.37 -8.40 25.82
C ASN A 515 -11.93 -8.95 25.77
N VAL A 516 -10.97 -8.10 25.42
CA VAL A 516 -9.53 -8.45 25.29
C VAL A 516 -8.71 -7.63 26.27
N ASP A 517 -7.89 -8.30 27.08
CA ASP A 517 -6.90 -7.66 27.93
C ASP A 517 -5.65 -7.29 27.12
N VAL A 518 -5.74 -6.18 26.40
CA VAL A 518 -4.65 -5.64 25.56
C VAL A 518 -3.41 -5.33 26.40
N ALA A 519 -3.60 -4.91 27.65
CA ALA A 519 -2.52 -4.59 28.56
C ALA A 519 -1.66 -5.81 28.86
N THR A 520 -2.28 -6.93 29.24
CA THR A 520 -1.58 -8.18 29.51
C THR A 520 -0.83 -8.69 28.27
N LEU A 521 -1.44 -8.60 27.08
CA LEU A 521 -0.77 -8.99 25.83
C LEU A 521 0.50 -8.16 25.60
N ILE A 522 0.39 -6.83 25.61
CA ILE A 522 1.53 -5.93 25.35
C ILE A 522 2.63 -6.12 26.40
N LEU A 523 2.27 -6.17 27.69
CA LEU A 523 3.24 -6.39 28.78
C LEU A 523 3.97 -7.73 28.63
N GLY A 524 3.29 -8.78 28.14
CA GLY A 524 3.90 -10.07 27.82
C GLY A 524 5.03 -9.96 26.79
N TYR A 525 4.93 -9.05 25.82
CA TYR A 525 5.99 -8.79 24.84
C TYR A 525 7.07 -7.84 25.37
N LEU A 526 6.68 -6.80 26.12
CA LEU A 526 7.62 -5.78 26.62
C LEU A 526 8.53 -6.27 27.75
N THR A 527 8.12 -7.32 28.46
CA THR A 527 8.91 -7.93 29.56
C THR A 527 9.88 -8.99 29.09
N ARG A 528 9.77 -9.45 27.84
CA ARG A 528 10.67 -10.44 27.24
C ARG A 528 11.84 -9.73 26.53
N PRO A 529 13.06 -10.27 26.59
CA PRO A 529 14.17 -9.73 25.80
C PRO A 529 13.86 -9.80 24.31
N LEU A 530 14.07 -8.69 23.59
CA LEU A 530 13.95 -8.63 22.12
C LEU A 530 14.87 -9.66 21.42
N ASP A 531 16.02 -9.94 22.03
CA ASP A 531 17.06 -10.85 21.51
C ASP A 531 17.20 -12.11 22.38
N GLY A 532 16.07 -12.67 22.85
CA GLY A 532 16.06 -13.97 23.54
C GLY A 532 16.50 -15.11 22.61
N PRO A 533 17.06 -16.23 23.14
CA PRO A 533 17.61 -17.30 22.31
C PRO A 533 16.55 -17.82 21.35
N THR A 534 16.80 -17.62 20.06
CA THR A 534 16.06 -18.22 18.96
C THR A 534 16.05 -19.73 19.22
N THR A 535 14.89 -20.32 19.45
CA THR A 535 14.74 -21.77 19.39
C THR A 535 15.15 -22.21 17.97
N ALA A 536 16.37 -22.75 17.91
CA ALA A 536 17.01 -23.46 16.79
C ALA A 536 17.09 -22.72 15.43
N ARG A 537 18.11 -21.87 15.26
CA ARG A 537 18.91 -21.94 14.02
C ARG A 537 19.71 -23.24 14.09
N THR A 538 19.23 -24.32 13.50
CA THR A 538 20.06 -25.51 13.26
C THR A 538 21.06 -25.15 12.14
N PRO A 539 22.38 -25.16 12.38
CA PRO A 539 23.36 -25.00 11.32
C PRO A 539 23.70 -26.38 10.75
N SER A 540 23.03 -26.75 9.67
CA SER A 540 23.38 -27.83 8.72
C SER A 540 22.26 -27.81 7.67
N GLN A 541 22.46 -27.45 6.41
CA GLN A 541 23.40 -28.02 5.46
C GLN A 541 23.85 -26.93 4.46
N ALA A 542 25.14 -26.62 4.48
CA ALA A 542 25.86 -26.13 3.32
C ALA A 542 26.76 -27.27 2.87
N ALA A 543 26.27 -28.06 1.90
CA ALA A 543 27.02 -28.90 0.97
C ALA A 543 26.07 -29.27 -0.17
#